data_AF-A0A7W1Q9Q5-F1
#
_entry.id   AF-A0A7W1Q9Q5-F1
#
_cell.length_a   1.000
_cell.length_b   1.000
_cell.length_c   1.000
_cell.angle_alpha   90.00
_cell.angle_beta   90.00
_cell.angle_gamma   90.00
#
_symmetry.space_group_name_H-M   'P 1'
#
loop_
_entity.id
_entity.type
_entity.pdbx_description
1 polymer ?
#
loop_
_entity_poly.entity_id
_entity_poly.type
_entity_poly.pdbx_seq_one_letter_code
_entity_poly.pdbx_strand_id
1 'polypeptide(L)' 'MTDPTRVFTKEQLLRDVWGFRSLGRTRTLDSHASRLRRKLSAAVPGAYVVNVWGVGYRLLDR' A
#
# COMPACT_ATOMS: atom_id res chain seq x y z
N MET A 1 11.84 2.23 13.54
CA MET A 1 12.58 2.32 12.26
C MET A 1 11.67 1.78 11.17
N THR A 2 10.93 2.69 10.54
CA THR A 2 9.99 2.36 9.48
C THR A 2 10.81 2.26 8.21
N ASP A 3 10.90 1.07 7.62
CA ASP A 3 11.43 0.89 6.28
C ASP A 3 10.24 0.88 5.31
N PRO A 4 9.81 2.06 4.80
CA PRO A 4 8.69 2.16 3.87
C PRO A 4 9.02 1.51 2.52
N THR A 5 10.31 1.29 2.22
CA THR A 5 10.77 0.73 0.95
C THR A 5 10.63 -0.78 0.89
N ARG A 6 10.51 -1.43 2.06
CA ARG A 6 10.15 -2.84 2.19
C ARG A 6 8.78 -3.12 1.57
N VAL A 7 8.64 -4.33 1.01
CA VAL A 7 7.34 -4.85 0.58
C VAL A 7 6.53 -5.28 1.80
N PHE A 8 5.35 -4.67 1.96
CA PHE A 8 4.33 -5.07 2.93
C PHE A 8 3.27 -5.91 2.24
N THR A 9 2.95 -7.08 2.79
CA THR A 9 1.90 -7.93 2.21
C THR A 9 0.52 -7.31 2.41
N LYS A 10 -0.46 -7.73 1.61
CA LYS A 10 -1.84 -7.26 1.77
C LYS A 10 -2.39 -7.57 3.17
N GLU A 11 -2.04 -8.73 3.73
CA GLU A 11 -2.44 -9.16 5.07
C GLU A 11 -1.81 -8.29 6.16
N GLN A 12 -0.52 -7.96 6.02
CA GLN A 12 0.18 -7.07 6.94
C GLN A 12 -0.49 -5.70 6.97
N LEU A 13 -0.70 -5.10 5.80
CA LEU A 13 -1.33 -3.79 5.68
C LEU A 13 -2.78 -3.79 6.21
N LEU A 14 -3.58 -4.81 5.90
CA LEU A 14 -4.94 -4.94 6.40
C LEU A 14 -5.00 -5.10 7.93
N ARG A 15 -4.09 -5.89 8.50
CA ARG A 15 -4.01 -6.10 9.94
C ARG A 15 -3.53 -4.85 10.67
N ASP A 16 -2.43 -4.26 10.21
CA ASP A 16 -1.71 -3.25 10.99
C ASP A 16 -2.36 -1.86 10.84
N VAL A 17 -3.06 -1.58 9.73
CA VAL A 17 -3.76 -0.31 9.50
C VAL A 17 -5.26 -0.38 9.83
N TRP A 18 -5.92 -1.51 9.56
CA TRP A 18 -7.38 -1.66 9.75
C TRP A 18 -7.79 -2.69 10.81
N GLY A 19 -6.86 -3.43 11.42
CA GLY A 19 -7.18 -4.43 12.44
C GLY A 19 -7.81 -5.71 11.90
N PHE A 20 -7.84 -5.92 10.58
CA PHE A 20 -8.46 -7.12 10.00
C PHE A 20 -7.61 -8.36 10.25
N ARG A 21 -8.24 -9.40 10.82
CA ARG A 21 -7.61 -10.71 11.05
C ARG A 21 -8.02 -11.77 10.03
N SER A 22 -8.97 -11.48 9.14
CA SER A 22 -9.45 -12.43 8.13
C SER A 22 -8.98 -12.07 6.71
N LEU A 23 -8.65 -13.12 5.95
CA LEU A 23 -8.06 -13.06 4.60
C LEU A 23 -9.05 -12.63 3.48
N GLY A 24 -10.30 -12.29 3.82
CA GLY A 24 -11.39 -12.30 2.85
C GLY A 24 -11.62 -11.04 2.02
N ARG A 25 -11.14 -9.86 2.44
CA ARG A 25 -11.47 -8.59 1.75
C ARG A 25 -10.27 -7.64 1.62
N THR A 26 -9.56 -7.76 0.49
CA THR A 26 -8.46 -6.85 0.08
C THR A 26 -8.92 -5.61 -0.70
N ARG A 27 -10.20 -5.55 -1.12
CA ARG A 27 -10.74 -4.43 -1.90
C ARG A 27 -10.59 -3.07 -1.21
N THR A 28 -10.68 -3.04 0.12
CA THR A 28 -10.44 -1.83 0.91
C THR A 28 -9.02 -1.33 0.66
N LEU A 29 -8.03 -2.18 0.88
CA LEU A 29 -6.63 -1.84 0.67
C LEU A 29 -6.38 -1.33 -0.76
N ASP A 30 -6.83 -2.05 -1.79
CA ASP A 30 -6.59 -1.67 -3.18
C ASP A 30 -7.24 -0.32 -3.53
N SER A 31 -8.43 -0.04 -2.99
CA SER A 31 -9.11 1.27 -3.17
C SER A 31 -8.36 2.41 -2.48
N HIS A 32 -7.84 2.16 -1.28
CA HIS A 32 -7.06 3.14 -0.53
C HIS A 32 -5.70 3.40 -1.19
N ALA A 33 -5.01 2.35 -1.68
CA ALA A 33 -3.76 2.48 -2.43
C ALA A 33 -3.95 3.27 -3.73
N SER A 34 -5.03 3.03 -4.47
CA SER A 34 -5.38 3.80 -5.68
C SER A 34 -5.62 5.29 -5.38
N ARG A 35 -6.39 5.60 -4.34
CA ARG A 35 -6.62 6.99 -3.91
C ARG A 35 -5.33 7.67 -3.46
N LEU A 36 -4.48 6.96 -2.73
CA LEU A 36 -3.19 7.48 -2.28
C LEU A 36 -2.27 7.77 -3.47
N ARG A 37 -2.16 6.85 -4.43
CA ARG A 37 -1.41 7.07 -5.68
C ARG A 37 -1.86 8.33 -6.39
N ARG A 38 -3.17 8.50 -6.58
CA ARG A 38 -3.72 9.68 -7.26
C ARG A 38 -3.38 10.98 -6.55
N LYS A 39 -3.50 11.01 -5.20
CA LYS A 39 -3.15 12.19 -4.41
C LYS A 39 -1.65 12.51 -4.50
N LEU A 40 -0.79 11.50 -4.38
CA LEU A 40 0.65 11.69 -4.47
C LEU A 40 1.07 12.14 -5.87
N SER A 41 0.54 11.54 -6.93
CA SER A 41 0.84 11.95 -8.31
C SER A 41 0.38 13.38 -8.63
N ALA A 42 -0.64 13.90 -7.93
CA ALA A 42 -1.06 15.29 -8.07
C ALA A 42 -0.17 16.27 -7.28
N ALA A 43 0.42 15.83 -6.17
CA ALA A 43 1.23 16.68 -5.30
C ALA A 43 2.71 16.68 -5.68
N VAL A 44 3.26 15.53 -6.06
CA VAL A 44 4.69 15.35 -6.36
C VAL A 44 4.86 14.41 -7.57
N PRO A 45 5.65 14.80 -8.59
CA PRO A 45 5.96 13.92 -9.72
C PRO A 45 6.71 12.67 -9.25
N GLY A 46 6.17 11.48 -9.51
CA GLY A 46 6.84 10.23 -9.17
C GLY A 46 5.89 9.06 -8.92
N ALA A 47 6.46 7.86 -8.89
CA ALA A 47 5.74 6.62 -8.61
C ALA A 47 6.03 6.15 -7.18
N TYR A 48 5.37 6.79 -6.20
CA TYR A 48 5.65 6.53 -4.79
C TYR A 48 5.07 5.22 -4.26
N VAL A 49 3.86 4.82 -4.67
CA VAL A 49 3.23 3.58 -4.19
C VAL A 49 3.24 2.55 -5.31
N VAL A 50 3.98 1.45 -5.11
CA VAL A 50 4.17 0.41 -6.12
C VAL A 50 3.41 -0.85 -5.71
N ASN A 51 2.63 -1.39 -6.65
CA ASN A 51 1.98 -2.69 -6.51
C ASN A 51 2.99 -3.79 -6.83
N VAL A 52 3.19 -4.70 -5.88
CA VAL A 52 3.94 -5.94 -6.06
C VAL A 52 2.92 -7.05 -6.24
N TRP A 53 2.67 -7.43 -7.49
CA TRP A 53 1.64 -8.38 -7.87
C TRP A 53 1.74 -9.69 -7.08
N GLY A 54 0.60 -10.14 -6.55
CA GLY A 54 0.53 -11.35 -5.73
C GLY A 54 1.08 -11.22 -4.30
N VAL A 55 1.71 -10.09 -3.94
CA VAL A 55 2.34 -9.90 -2.63
C VAL A 55 1.70 -8.75 -1.85
N GLY A 56 1.72 -7.54 -2.39
CA GLY A 56 1.27 -6.36 -1.66
C GLY A 56 1.85 -5.07 -2.21
N TYR A 57 2.32 -4.18 -1.35
CA TYR A 57 2.72 -2.82 -1.73
C TYR A 57 4.02 -2.40 -1.06
N ARG A 58 4.75 -1.52 -1.73
CA ARG A 58 5.91 -0.82 -1.16
C ARG A 58 5.89 0.65 -1.52
N LEU A 59 6.55 1.47 -0.72
CA LEU A 59 6.86 2.84 -1.11
C LEU A 59 8.19 2.89 -1.86
N LEU A 60 8.32 3.79 -2.81
CA LEU A 60 9.61 4.22 -3.33
C LEU A 60 10.01 5.51 -2.61
N ASP A 61 11.23 5.53 -2.10
CA ASP A 61 11.89 6.74 -1.66
C ASP A 61 12.72 7.25 -2.85
N ARG A 62 12.55 8.52 -3.21
CA ARG A 62 13.29 9.18 -4.29
C ARG A 62 13.77 10.52 -3.81
#